data_AF-A0A6V7KPV6-F1
#
_entry.id   AF-A0A6V7KPV6-F1
#
_cell.length_a   1.000
_cell.length_b   1.000
_cell.length_c   1.000
_cell.angle_alpha   90.00
_cell.angle_beta   90.00
_cell.angle_gamma   90.00
#
_symmetry.space_group_name_H-M   'P 1'
#
loop_
_entity.id
_entity.type
_entity.pdbx_description
1 polymer ?
#
loop_
_entity_poly.entity_id
_entity_poly.type
_entity_poly.pdbx_seq_one_letter_code
_entity_poly.pdbx_strand_id
1 'polypeptide(L)' 'TPSWEEPLPGWVDSLNGPVGLIVGGGKGVIRSMHCNGNYHAEVISVDFAINALIAIACKVGSATT' A
#
# COMPACT_ATOMS: atom_id res chain seq x y z
N THR A 1 5.24 -4.08 -1.43
CA THR A 1 5.26 -4.17 0.04
C THR A 1 4.52 -2.97 0.60
N PRO A 2 3.80 -3.14 1.71
CA PRO A 2 2.92 -2.11 2.26
C PRO A 2 3.68 -0.84 2.70
N SER A 3 4.75 -0.99 3.47
CA SER A 3 5.82 0.01 3.63
C SER A 3 7.11 -0.49 2.94
N TRP A 4 7.82 0.43 2.31
CA TRP A 4 9.14 0.23 1.72
C TRP A 4 10.24 0.41 2.77
N GLU A 5 10.22 1.52 3.51
CA GLU A 5 11.29 1.87 4.45
C GLU A 5 10.77 2.45 5.78
N GLU A 6 9.79 3.36 5.77
CA GLU A 6 9.27 4.01 6.97
C GLU A 6 7.86 3.51 7.34
N PRO A 7 7.52 3.31 8.63
CA PRO A 7 8.37 3.32 9.82
C PRO A 7 9.27 2.08 9.97
N LEU A 8 8.91 0.96 9.30
CA LEU A 8 9.69 -0.28 9.19
C LEU A 8 9.34 -0.98 7.86
N PRO A 9 10.27 -1.64 7.17
CA PRO A 9 9.96 -2.38 5.95
C PRO A 9 8.88 -3.44 6.17
N GLY A 10 7.84 -3.43 5.33
CA GLY A 10 6.70 -4.34 5.46
C GLY A 10 5.70 -3.98 6.55
N TRP A 11 5.86 -2.82 7.20
CA TRP A 11 4.86 -2.28 8.12
C TRP A 11 3.52 -2.01 7.41
N VAL A 12 2.43 -2.25 8.13
CA VAL A 12 1.04 -2.13 7.68
C VAL A 12 0.23 -1.50 8.81
N ASP A 13 -0.58 -0.51 8.50
CA ASP A 13 -1.51 0.13 9.42
C ASP A 13 -2.80 -0.69 9.63
N SER A 14 -3.25 -1.39 8.58
CA SER A 14 -4.49 -2.15 8.56
C SER A 14 -4.38 -3.45 7.76
N LEU A 15 -4.75 -4.58 8.39
CA LEU A 15 -4.90 -5.88 7.70
C LEU A 15 -6.26 -6.01 7.00
N ASN A 16 -7.11 -5.00 7.06
CA ASN A 16 -8.41 -5.06 6.42
C ASN A 16 -8.23 -5.01 4.89
N GLY A 17 -8.78 -6.01 4.20
CA GLY A 17 -8.76 -6.08 2.74
C GLY A 17 -7.59 -6.89 2.16
N PRO A 18 -6.95 -6.44 1.05
CA PRO A 18 -5.97 -7.24 0.31
C PRO A 18 -4.77 -7.70 1.14
N VAL A 19 -4.32 -6.89 2.08
CA VAL A 19 -3.15 -7.22 2.92
C VAL A 19 -3.44 -8.42 3.83
N GLY A 20 -4.60 -8.44 4.50
CA GLY A 20 -5.02 -9.57 5.33
C GLY A 20 -5.23 -10.84 4.51
N LEU A 21 -5.69 -10.71 3.27
CA LEU A 21 -5.81 -11.85 2.36
C LEU A 21 -4.44 -12.45 2.00
N ILE A 22 -3.45 -11.62 1.68
CA ILE A 22 -2.08 -12.07 1.37
C ILE A 22 -1.43 -12.71 2.59
N VAL A 23 -1.55 -12.11 3.77
CA VAL A 23 -1.00 -12.66 5.03
C VAL A 23 -1.71 -13.97 5.40
N GLY A 24 -3.03 -14.04 5.24
CA GLY A 24 -3.83 -15.23 5.50
C GLY A 24 -3.51 -16.38 4.54
N GLY A 25 -3.30 -16.08 3.26
CA GLY A 25 -2.85 -17.04 2.25
C GLY A 25 -1.42 -17.52 2.51
N GLY A 26 -0.49 -16.61 2.81
CA GLY A 26 0.90 -16.93 3.14
C GLY A 26 1.05 -17.78 4.41
N LYS A 27 0.18 -17.57 5.41
CA LYS A 27 0.08 -18.42 6.61
C LYS A 27 -0.67 -19.74 6.38
N GLY A 28 -1.26 -19.96 5.20
CA GLY A 28 -2.06 -21.14 4.88
C GLY A 28 -3.44 -21.19 5.57
N VAL A 29 -3.87 -20.10 6.20
CA VAL A 29 -5.21 -19.97 6.81
C VAL A 29 -6.26 -19.85 5.73
N ILE A 30 -5.96 -19.08 4.67
CA ILE A 30 -6.82 -18.96 3.49
C ILE A 30 -6.37 -20.02 2.48
N ARG A 31 -7.24 -20.99 2.20
CA ARG A 31 -6.95 -22.13 1.32
C ARG A 31 -7.38 -21.91 -0.13
N SER A 32 -8.35 -21.05 -0.35
CA SER A 32 -8.88 -20.72 -1.68
C SER A 32 -9.51 -19.34 -1.67
N MET A 33 -9.30 -18.57 -2.74
CA MET A 33 -9.94 -17.28 -2.97
C MET A 33 -10.60 -17.30 -4.34
N HIS A 34 -11.83 -16.80 -4.42
CA HIS A 34 -12.48 -16.56 -5.70
C HIS A 34 -12.04 -15.19 -6.23
N CYS A 35 -11.05 -15.20 -7.13
CA CYS A 35 -10.47 -14.00 -7.71
C CYS A 35 -10.28 -14.19 -9.21
N ASN A 36 -10.56 -13.14 -9.99
CA ASN A 36 -10.29 -13.11 -11.41
C ASN A 36 -8.85 -12.62 -11.63
N GLY A 37 -7.98 -13.52 -12.09
CA GLY A 37 -6.56 -13.24 -12.31
C GLY A 37 -6.25 -12.29 -13.47
N ASN A 38 -7.26 -11.88 -14.24
CA ASN A 38 -7.07 -10.90 -15.32
C ASN A 38 -7.03 -9.45 -14.81
N TYR A 39 -7.31 -9.21 -13.52
CA TYR A 39 -7.24 -7.89 -12.94
C TYR A 39 -5.82 -7.54 -12.49
N HIS A 40 -5.38 -6.33 -12.85
CA HIS A 40 -4.14 -5.77 -12.33
C HIS A 40 -4.34 -5.27 -10.92
N ALA A 41 -3.53 -5.76 -9.98
CA ALA A 41 -3.51 -5.26 -8.62
C ALA A 41 -2.64 -4.00 -8.56
N GLU A 42 -3.27 -2.85 -8.36
CA GLU A 42 -2.56 -1.60 -8.11
C GLU A 42 -2.21 -1.51 -6.62
N VAL A 43 -0.92 -1.59 -6.31
CA VAL A 43 -0.41 -1.50 -4.94
C VAL A 43 0.68 -0.44 -4.90
N ILE A 44 0.40 0.63 -4.18
CA ILE A 44 1.34 1.74 -3.95
C ILE A 44 1.84 1.61 -2.50
N SER A 45 3.15 1.79 -2.28
CA SER A 45 3.70 1.81 -0.92
C SER A 45 3.28 3.09 -0.21
N VAL A 46 3.04 2.98 1.10
CA VAL A 46 2.58 4.12 1.92
C VAL A 46 3.60 5.27 1.92
N ASP A 47 4.90 4.95 1.92
CA ASP A 47 5.99 5.93 1.88
C ASP A 47 5.92 6.79 0.62
N PHE A 48 5.64 6.17 -0.52
CA PHE A 48 5.56 6.88 -1.79
C PHE A 48 4.34 7.79 -1.83
N ALA A 49 3.21 7.33 -1.31
CA ALA A 49 1.99 8.12 -1.23
C ALA A 49 2.17 9.37 -0.34
N ILE A 50 2.78 9.21 0.83
CA ILE A 50 3.01 10.32 1.77
C ILE A 50 4.04 11.30 1.20
N ASN A 51 5.17 10.81 0.67
CA ASN A 51 6.19 11.67 0.09
C ASN A 51 5.68 12.45 -1.12
N ALA A 52 4.88 11.81 -1.98
CA ALA A 52 4.23 12.48 -3.10
C ALA A 52 3.27 13.58 -2.63
N LEU A 53 2.47 13.31 -1.59
CA LEU A 53 1.53 14.30 -1.03
C LEU A 53 2.26 15.54 -0.51
N ILE A 54 3.35 15.34 0.24
CA ILE A 54 4.19 16.44 0.76
C ILE A 54 4.80 17.24 -0.40
N ALA A 55 5.35 16.56 -1.41
CA ALA A 55 5.95 17.22 -2.56
C ALA A 55 4.93 18.05 -3.36
N ILE A 56 3.70 17.53 -3.54
CA ILE A 56 2.61 18.25 -4.19
C ILE A 56 2.22 19.49 -3.38
N ALA A 57 2.07 19.35 -2.05
CA ALA A 57 1.72 20.47 -1.18
C ALA A 57 2.78 21.59 -1.25
N CYS A 58 4.06 21.26 -1.20
CA CYS A 58 5.14 22.23 -1.38
C CYS A 58 5.09 22.92 -2.74
N LYS A 59 4.89 22.15 -3.83
CA LYS A 59 4.82 22.70 -5.19
C LYS A 59 3.66 23.68 -5.36
N VAL A 60 2.48 23.34 -4.85
CA VAL A 60 1.29 24.21 -4.93
C VAL A 60 1.46 25.46 -4.06
N GLY A 61 2.02 25.31 -2.86
CA GLY A 61 2.31 26.43 -1.97
C GLY A 61 3.29 27.44 -2.59
N SER A 62 4.37 26.96 -3.21
CA SER A 62 5.36 27.82 -3.88
C SER A 62 4.86 28.45 -5.18
N ALA A 63 3.86 27.86 -5.85
CA ALA A 63 3.28 28.42 -7.08
C ALA A 63 2.25 29.54 -6.84
N THR A 64 1.80 29.72 -5.59
CA THR A 64 0.78 30.71 -5.22
C THR A 64 1.39 32.01 -4.65
N THR A 65 2.73 32.10 -4.58
CA THR A 65 3.48 33.32 -4.24
C THR A 65 4.11 33.92 -5.51
#